data_AF-A0A942L0N4-F1
#
_entry.id   AF-A0A942L0N4-F1
#
_cell.length_a   1.000
_cell.length_b   1.000
_cell.length_c   1.000
_cell.angle_alpha   90.00
_cell.angle_beta   90.00
_cell.angle_gamma   90.00
#
_symmetry.space_group_name_H-M   'P 1'
#
loop_
_entity.id
_entity.type
_entity.pdbx_description
1 polymer ?
#
loop_
_entity_poly.entity_id
_entity_poly.type
_entity_poly.pdbx_seq_one_letter_code
_entity_poly.pdbx_strand_id
1 'polypeptide(L)' 'MGTVTGGVRKLRFAASGRGKRGGARIIYDYLDDTMPLYALLAYAKNDQGDLTPDEKRAVSGMAAAIKATRKGTR' A
#
# COMPACT_ATOMS: atom_id res chain seq x y z
N MET A 1 2.37 10.72 6.62
CA MET A 1 2.27 9.78 5.48
C MET A 1 3.69 9.44 5.02
N GLY A 2 4.09 8.17 4.99
CA GLY A 2 5.44 7.79 4.55
C GLY A 2 5.39 7.28 3.11
N THR A 3 6.26 7.80 2.23
CA THR A 3 6.39 7.34 0.84
C THR A 3 7.23 6.08 0.81
N VAL A 4 6.74 5.04 0.12
CA VAL A 4 7.38 3.74 -0.02
C VAL A 4 7.75 3.56 -1.49
N THR A 5 8.56 4.45 -2.06
CA THR A 5 9.14 4.40 -3.43
C THR A 5 8.16 4.21 -4.62
N GLY A 6 8.36 4.97 -5.72
CA GLY A 6 7.60 4.78 -6.96
C GLY A 6 6.10 5.16 -6.92
N GLY A 7 5.70 6.03 -5.99
CA GLY A 7 4.31 6.50 -5.86
C GLY A 7 3.48 5.79 -4.79
N VAL A 8 3.98 4.66 -4.27
CA VAL A 8 3.34 3.88 -3.21
C VAL A 8 3.41 4.63 -1.87
N ARG A 9 2.32 4.58 -1.11
CA ARG A 9 2.13 5.29 0.16
C ARG A 9 1.73 4.32 1.27
N LYS A 10 2.14 4.63 2.50
CA LYS A 10 1.79 3.87 3.71
C LYS A 10 0.75 4.64 4.53
N LEU A 11 -0.42 4.03 4.74
CA LEU A 11 -1.48 4.47 5.64
C LEU A 11 -1.43 3.68 6.95
N ARG A 12 -1.58 4.38 8.07
CA ARG A 12 -1.78 3.78 9.39
C ARG A 12 -3.27 3.87 9.71
N PHE A 13 -3.93 2.72 9.80
CA PHE A 13 -5.35 2.63 10.11
C PHE A 13 -5.52 2.23 11.58
N ALA A 14 -6.27 3.02 12.35
CA ALA A 14 -6.65 2.65 13.71
C ALA A 14 -8.06 2.03 13.66
N ALA A 15 -8.19 0.74 14.00
CA ALA A 15 -9.52 0.16 14.15
C ALA A 15 -10.12 0.63 15.48
N SER A 16 -11.38 1.09 15.44
CA SER A 16 -12.14 1.45 16.65
C SER A 16 -12.51 0.19 17.45
N GLY A 17 -12.59 0.33 18.78
CA GLY A 17 -13.04 -0.75 19.69
C GLY A 17 -12.04 -1.88 19.94
N ARG A 18 -10.87 -1.88 19.28
CA ARG A 18 -9.83 -2.91 19.42
C ARG A 18 -8.62 -2.23 20.07
N GLY A 19 -8.13 -2.76 21.21
CA GLY A 19 -7.12 -2.11 22.07
C GLY A 19 -5.77 -1.79 21.40
N LYS A 20 -4.66 -1.62 22.14
CA LYS A 20 -3.35 -1.15 21.59
C LYS A 20 -2.83 -1.88 20.32
N ARG A 21 -3.31 -3.11 20.04
CA ARG A 21 -2.99 -3.96 18.88
C ARG A 21 -3.98 -3.89 17.71
N GLY A 22 -5.09 -3.16 17.83
CA GLY A 22 -6.19 -3.16 16.86
C GLY A 22 -5.93 -2.49 15.52
N GLY A 23 -4.84 -1.74 15.37
CA GLY A 23 -4.55 -1.02 14.12
C GLY A 23 -4.06 -1.94 12.99
N ALA A 24 -4.19 -1.46 11.75
CA ALA A 24 -3.62 -2.06 10.57
C ALA A 24 -2.70 -1.07 9.84
N ARG A 25 -1.76 -1.59 9.06
CA ARG A 25 -0.98 -0.82 8.10
C ARG A 25 -1.42 -1.22 6.70
N ILE A 26 -1.80 -0.22 5.92
CA ILE A 26 -2.23 -0.41 4.54
C ILE A 26 -1.20 0.27 3.65
N ILE A 27 -0.72 -0.45 2.65
CA ILE A 27 0.14 0.08 1.62
C ILE A 27 -0.69 0.21 0.36
N TYR A 28 -0.72 1.40 -0.20
CA TYR A 28 -1.61 1.74 -1.29
C TYR A 28 -0.92 2.59 -2.35
N ASP A 29 -1.50 2.62 -3.54
CA ASP A 29 -1.02 3.44 -4.65
C ASP A 29 -2.20 4.17 -5.33
N TYR A 30 -1.94 5.37 -5.83
CA TYR A 30 -2.91 6.16 -6.61
C TYR A 30 -2.69 5.90 -8.09
N LEU A 31 -3.67 5.29 -8.74
CA LEU A 31 -3.53 4.83 -10.12
C LEU A 31 -3.93 5.90 -11.14
N ASP A 32 -5.19 6.33 -11.11
CA ASP A 32 -5.74 7.37 -11.98
C ASP A 32 -7.06 7.93 -11.41
N ASP A 33 -7.58 8.99 -12.01
CA ASP A 33 -8.80 9.66 -11.54
C ASP A 33 -10.08 8.80 -11.68
N THR A 34 -10.02 7.69 -12.44
CA THR A 34 -11.16 6.78 -12.60
C THR A 34 -11.19 5.67 -11.55
N MET A 35 -10.04 5.23 -11.05
CA MET A 35 -9.94 4.41 -9.84
C MET A 35 -8.71 4.83 -9.04
N PRO A 36 -8.88 5.83 -8.14
CA PRO A 36 -7.78 6.53 -7.52
C PRO A 36 -7.04 5.76 -6.44
N LEU A 37 -7.51 4.57 -6.03
CA LEU A 37 -6.94 3.91 -4.87
C LEU A 37 -6.85 2.40 -5.05
N TYR A 38 -5.63 1.88 -4.95
CA TYR A 38 -5.36 0.44 -4.89
C TYR A 38 -4.66 0.10 -3.59
N ALA A 39 -5.28 -0.72 -2.76
CA ALA A 39 -4.62 -1.34 -1.61
C ALA A 39 -3.78 -2.52 -2.08
N LEU A 40 -2.46 -2.39 -2.00
CA LEU A 40 -1.50 -3.41 -2.44
C LEU A 40 -1.23 -4.45 -1.34
N LEU A 41 -1.15 -3.99 -0.08
CA LEU A 41 -0.97 -4.84 1.09
C LEU A 41 -1.73 -4.28 2.28
N ALA A 42 -2.26 -5.17 3.12
CA ALA A 42 -2.86 -4.83 4.40
C ALA A 42 -2.38 -5.84 5.45
N TYR A 43 -1.83 -5.36 6.56
CA TYR A 43 -1.31 -6.20 7.62
C TYR A 43 -1.58 -5.61 9.00
N ALA A 44 -1.71 -6.47 10.02
CA ALA A 44 -1.99 -6.01 11.38
C ALA A 44 -0.78 -5.29 11.98
N LYS A 45 -1.03 -4.37 12.92
CA LYS A 45 0.01 -3.55 13.55
C LYS A 45 1.12 -4.39 14.20
N ASN A 46 0.79 -5.56 14.71
CA ASN A 46 1.69 -6.48 15.42
C ASN A 46 2.40 -7.48 14.51
N ASP A 47 1.93 -7.70 13.28
CA ASP A 47 2.45 -8.78 12.45
C ASP A 47 3.74 -8.38 11.73
N GLN A 48 3.87 -7.10 11.37
CA GLN A 48 5.03 -6.63 10.62
C GLN A 48 5.39 -5.18 10.94
N GLY A 49 6.70 -4.91 10.97
CA GLY A 49 7.27 -3.60 11.27
C GLY A 49 7.31 -2.69 10.04
N ASP A 50 8.50 -2.15 9.77
CA ASP A 50 8.78 -1.49 8.50
C ASP A 50 9.09 -2.50 7.40
N LEU A 51 8.77 -2.14 6.16
CA LEU A 51 9.06 -2.99 5.03
C LEU A 51 10.56 -3.11 4.84
N THR A 52 11.02 -4.32 4.57
CA THR A 52 12.39 -4.58 4.13
C THR A 52 12.64 -3.94 2.75
N PRO A 53 13.91 -3.70 2.36
CA PRO A 53 14.22 -3.20 1.02
C PRO A 53 13.61 -4.06 -0.10
N ASP A 54 13.61 -5.39 0.07
CA ASP A 54 13.07 -6.33 -0.91
C ASP A 54 11.55 -6.24 -1.01
N GLU A 55 10.86 -6.09 0.12
CA GLU A 55 9.40 -5.89 0.14
C GLU A 55 9.02 -4.56 -0.52
N LYS A 56 9.78 -3.48 -0.27
CA LYS A 56 9.57 -2.21 -0.96
C LYS A 56 9.70 -2.38 -2.47
N ARG A 57 10.73 -3.10 -2.92
CA ARG A 57 10.96 -3.38 -4.34
C ARG A 57 9.82 -4.20 -4.95
N ALA A 58 9.36 -5.22 -4.24
CA ALA A 58 8.23 -6.06 -4.68
C ALA A 58 6.95 -5.24 -4.83
N VAL A 59 6.61 -4.41 -3.83
CA VAL A 59 5.39 -3.59 -3.86
C VAL A 59 5.46 -2.50 -4.93
N SER A 60 6.60 -1.83 -5.10
CA SER A 60 6.78 -0.87 -6.20
C SER A 60 6.69 -1.56 -7.57
N GLY A 61 7.19 -2.79 -7.71
CA GLY A 61 7.03 -3.60 -8.92
C GLY A 61 5.58 -3.95 -9.23
N MET A 62 4.81 -4.38 -8.22
CA MET A 62 3.38 -4.65 -8.37
C MET A 62 2.61 -3.39 -8.80
N ALA A 63 2.88 -2.24 -8.17
CA ALA A 63 2.26 -0.98 -8.55
C ALA A 63 2.55 -0.59 -10.00
N ALA A 64 3.80 -0.78 -10.45
CA ALA A 64 4.20 -0.52 -11.83
C ALA A 64 3.49 -1.45 -12.83
N ALA A 65 3.36 -2.74 -12.51
CA ALA A 65 2.66 -3.71 -13.35
C ALA A 65 1.16 -3.39 -13.48
N ILE A 66 0.51 -3.01 -12.39
CA ILE A 66 -0.91 -2.56 -12.39
C ILE A 66 -1.07 -1.31 -13.27
N LYS A 67 -0.16 -0.34 -13.14
CA LYS A 67 -0.11 0.87 -14.00
C LYS A 67 0.06 0.56 -15.47
N ALA A 68 0.96 -0.36 -15.81
CA ALA A 68 1.20 -0.75 -17.19
C ALA A 68 -0.04 -1.42 -17.82
N THR A 69 -0.70 -2.31 -17.07
CA THR A 69 -1.90 -3.02 -17.53
C THR A 69 -3.03 -2.06 -17.89
N ARG A 70 -3.23 -0.98 -17.11
CA ARG A 70 -4.29 -0.01 -17.37
C ARG A 70 -3.98 1.00 -18.46
N LYS A 71 -2.70 1.37 -18.65
CA LYS A 71 -2.30 2.28 -19.74
C LYS A 71 -2.57 1.69 -21.13
N GLY A 72 -2.65 0.37 -21.26
CA GLY A 72 -2.96 -0.33 -22.52
C GLY A 72 -4.45 -0.42 -22.89
N THR A 73 -5.37 0.11 -22.06
CA THR A 73 -6.82 0.13 -22.33
C THR A 73 -7.31 1.50 -22.81
N ARG A 74 -6.42 2.34 -23.34
CA ARG A 74 -6.78 3.61 -24.00
C ARG A 74 -6.62 3.50 -25.50
#